data_AF-A0A3D5YG32-F1
#
_entry.id   AF-A0A3D5YG32-F1
#
_cell.length_a   1.000
_cell.length_b   1.000
_cell.length_c   1.000
_cell.angle_alpha   90.00
_cell.angle_beta   90.00
_cell.angle_gamma   90.00
#
_symmetry.space_group_name_H-M   'P 1'
#
loop_
_entity.id
_entity.type
_entity.pdbx_description
1 polymer ?
#
loop_
_entity_poly.entity_id
_entity_poly.type
_entity_poly.pdbx_seq_one_letter_code
_entity_poly.pdbx_strand_id
1 'polypeptide(L)' 'MARVVSAYKPNHTVFAFTKDLKVLRSMNFLFAIYPFLIESWGKYPIEDEKKALAYLESN' A
#
# COMPACT_ATOMS: atom_id res chain seq x y z
N MET A 1 1.08 3.06 9.39
CA MET A 1 0.78 1.62 9.34
C MET A 1 1.90 0.79 8.70
N ALA A 2 2.28 1.03 7.45
CA ALA A 2 3.29 0.21 6.73
C ALA A 2 4.62 0.00 7.49
N ARG A 3 5.15 1.04 8.15
CA ARG A 3 6.36 0.94 8.98
C ARG A 3 6.21 -0.05 10.14
N VAL A 4 5.05 -0.07 10.78
CA VAL A 4 4.73 -0.97 11.90
C VAL A 4 4.63 -2.40 11.40
N VAL A 5 3.89 -2.62 10.31
CA VAL A 5 3.76 -3.95 9.69
C VAL A 5 5.12 -4.50 9.27
N SER A 6 5.94 -3.67 8.61
CA SER A 6 7.29 -4.05 8.19
C SER A 6 8.19 -4.48 9.37
N ALA A 7 8.06 -3.81 10.53
CA ALA A 7 8.83 -4.13 11.73
C ALA A 7 8.52 -5.53 12.30
N TYR A 8 7.31 -6.06 12.06
CA TYR A 8 6.95 -7.43 12.45
C TYR A 8 7.56 -8.51 11.54
N LYS A 9 8.29 -8.11 10.48
CA LYS A 9 8.91 -9.02 9.49
C LYS A 9 7.91 -10.07 8.98
N PRO A 10 6.83 -9.65 8.30
CA PRO A 10 5.84 -10.57 7.77
C PRO A 10 6.51 -11.54 6.79
N ASN A 11 6.00 -12.77 6.77
CA ASN A 11 6.44 -13.83 5.85
C ASN A 11 5.74 -13.79 4.48
N HIS A 12 4.99 -12.72 4.22
CA HIS A 12 4.25 -12.48 3.00
C HIS A 12 4.43 -11.03 2.57
N THR A 13 4.29 -10.78 1.27
CA THR A 13 4.30 -9.41 0.72
C THR A 13 3.08 -8.65 1.20
N VAL A 14 3.29 -7.41 1.62
CA VAL A 14 2.23 -6.49 2.03
C VAL A 14 2.09 -5.40 0.98
N PHE A 15 0.94 -5.36 0.32
CA PHE A 15 0.60 -4.29 -0.61
C PHE A 15 0.15 -3.05 0.17
N ALA A 16 0.87 -1.94 0.00
CA ALA A 16 0.60 -0.70 0.72
C ALA A 16 0.19 0.40 -0.25
N PHE A 17 -0.96 1.01 -0.02
CA PHE A 17 -1.50 2.02 -0.92
C PHE A 17 -1.42 3.40 -0.27
N THR A 18 -1.10 4.41 -1.07
CA THR A 18 -1.06 5.81 -0.63
C THR A 18 -1.37 6.74 -1.79
N LYS A 19 -1.85 7.95 -1.48
CA LYS A 19 -1.99 9.04 -2.46
C LYS A 19 -0.80 10.00 -2.49
N ASP A 20 0.13 9.87 -1.55
CA ASP A 20 1.27 10.78 -1.41
C ASP A 20 2.55 10.13 -1.95
N LEU A 21 3.13 10.74 -2.99
CA LEU A 21 4.37 10.31 -3.63
C LEU A 21 5.57 10.28 -2.67
N LYS A 22 5.67 11.21 -1.72
CA LYS A 22 6.74 11.21 -0.71
C LYS A 22 6.61 10.01 0.21
N VAL A 23 5.37 9.68 0.60
CA VAL A 23 5.09 8.51 1.43
C VAL A 23 5.40 7.22 0.66
N LEU A 24 5.01 7.11 -0.61
CA LEU A 24 5.36 5.97 -1.46
C LEU A 24 6.87 5.74 -1.51
N ARG A 25 7.64 6.80 -1.80
CA ARG A 25 9.10 6.73 -1.83
C ARG A 25 9.69 6.24 -0.51
N SER A 26 9.12 6.67 0.62
CA SER A 26 9.58 6.19 1.93
C SER A 26 9.26 4.72 2.19
N MET A 27 8.16 4.21 1.61
CA MET A 27 7.74 2.81 1.78
C MET A 27 8.58 1.83 0.94
N ASN A 28 9.20 2.28 -0.15
CA ASN A 28 10.09 1.44 -0.97
C ASN A 28 11.29 0.87 -0.22
N PHE A 29 11.67 1.47 0.91
CA PHE A 29 12.77 0.99 1.76
C PHE A 29 12.32 0.05 2.88
N LEU A 30 11.01 -0.21 3.01
CA LEU A 30 10.47 -1.04 4.08
C LEU A 30 10.49 -2.52 3.70
N PHE A 31 10.90 -3.37 4.65
CA PHE A 31 10.91 -4.82 4.49
C PHE A 31 9.52 -5.36 4.17
N ALA A 32 9.42 -6.19 3.13
CA ALA A 32 8.21 -6.87 2.66
C ALA A 32 7.03 -5.95 2.28
N ILE A 33 7.26 -4.64 2.12
CA ILE A 33 6.22 -3.70 1.67
C ILE A 33 6.39 -3.44 0.18
N TYR A 34 5.31 -3.61 -0.57
CA TYR A 34 5.25 -3.25 -1.98
C TYR A 34 4.23 -2.11 -2.18
N PRO A 35 4.71 -0.86 -2.35
CA PRO A 35 3.84 0.30 -2.31
C PRO A 35 3.26 0.70 -3.68
N PHE A 36 2.02 1.21 -3.68
CA PHE A 36 1.32 1.71 -4.86
C PHE A 36 0.80 3.14 -4.64
N LEU A 37 0.83 3.94 -5.71
CA LEU A 37 0.27 5.28 -5.74
C LEU A 37 -1.15 5.23 -6.31
N ILE A 38 -2.13 5.61 -5.49
CA ILE A 38 -3.54 5.72 -5.90
C ILE A 38 -4.07 7.07 -5.46
N GLU A 39 -4.42 7.94 -6.41
CA GLU A 39 -4.82 9.34 -6.15
C GLU A 39 -6.04 9.48 -5.24
N SER A 40 -6.98 8.52 -5.32
CA SER A 40 -8.22 8.54 -4.53
C SER A 40 -8.19 7.75 -3.22
N TRP A 41 -7.01 7.31 -2.78
CA TRP A 41 -6.85 6.45 -1.60
C TRP A 41 -7.18 7.15 -0.26
N GLY A 42 -7.92 6.45 0.60
CA GLY A 42 -8.19 6.85 1.99
C GLY A 42 -9.40 7.76 2.17
N LYS A 43 -10.28 7.85 1.16
CA LYS A 43 -11.52 8.65 1.24
C LYS A 43 -12.69 7.80 1.74
N TYR A 44 -12.77 6.54 1.33
CA TYR A 44 -13.85 5.62 1.68
C TYR A 44 -13.31 4.19 1.82
N PRO A 45 -13.13 3.66 3.04
CA PRO A 45 -12.42 2.40 3.27
C PRO A 45 -12.94 1.20 2.47
N ILE A 46 -14.28 1.06 2.32
CA ILE A 46 -14.90 -0.05 1.58
C ILE A 46 -14.68 0.09 0.07
N GLU A 47 -14.75 1.31 -0.46
CA GLU A 47 -14.48 1.56 -1.88
C GLU A 47 -13.00 1.40 -2.20
N ASP A 48 -12.14 1.77 -1.26
CA ASP A 48 -10.69 1.66 -1.37
C ASP A 48 -10.24 0.19 -1.46
N GLU A 49 -10.90 -0.73 -0.75
CA GLU A 49 -10.64 -2.17 -0.86
C GLU A 49 -10.96 -2.71 -2.27
N LYS A 50 -12.15 -2.39 -2.81
CA LYS A 50 -12.53 -2.80 -4.17
C LYS A 50 -11.60 -2.21 -5.22
N LYS A 51 -11.19 -0.95 -5.06
CA LYS A 51 -10.22 -0.29 -5.93
C LYS A 51 -8.84 -0.94 -5.84
N ALA A 52 -8.40 -1.33 -4.65
CA ALA A 52 -7.13 -2.04 -4.46
C ALA A 52 -7.12 -3.36 -5.23
N LEU A 53 -8.17 -4.17 -5.09
CA LEU A 53 -8.31 -5.44 -5.81
C LEU A 53 -8.30 -5.24 -7.33
N ALA A 54 -9.14 -4.32 -7.84
CA ALA A 54 -9.19 -4.03 -9.26
C ALA A 54 -7.83 -3.52 -9.82
N TYR A 55 -7.11 -2.71 -9.04
CA TYR A 55 -5.79 -2.21 -9.43
C TYR A 55 -4.78 -3.35 -9.54
N LEU A 56 -4.79 -4.28 -8.59
CA LEU A 56 -3.90 -5.46 -8.56
C LEU A 56 -4.21 -6.46 -9.67
N GLU A 57 -5.47 -6.58 -10.11
CA GLU A 57 -5.84 -7.46 -11.24
C GLU A 57 -5.46 -6.86 -12.61
N SER A 58 -5.30 -5.54 -12.68
CA SER A 58 -5.03 -4.82 -13.93
C SER A 58 -3.53 -4.64 -14.26
N ASN A 59 -2.63 -5.00 -13.35
CA ASN A 59 -1.16 -4.89 -13.51
C ASN A 59 -0.51 -6.26 -13.33
#